data_AF-A0A7Y5RAC0-F1
#
_entry.id   AF-A0A7Y5RAC0-F1
#
_cell.length_a   1.000
_cell.length_b   1.000
_cell.length_c   1.000
_cell.angle_alpha   90.00
_cell.angle_beta   90.00
_cell.angle_gamma   90.00
#
_symmetry.space_group_name_H-M   'P 1'
#
loop_
_entity.id
_entity.type
_entity.pdbx_description
1 polymer ?
#
loop_
_entity_poly.entity_id
_entity_poly.type
_entity_poly.pdbx_seq_one_letter_code
_entity_poly.pdbx_strand_id
1 'polypeptide(L)'
;MARAVFGECFWVKISFKAGRRYTNDNLFAVVYTVLINFAHFSTISIINSRNKVKKATLLLIGICFALATAQAQRGWEAGFWLGAGHYFGDLNTNYDLGLPGAAGGLLARFNFNDRICFKLSGNYGTVAGDDSRSKNVYERARNLSFQSTVIDGTAQFEFNFLPYRHGSKDEFFTPYLFAGLSAVYFNPKAELDGVLYELRPLGTEGQFKGEEYYTVNGGLAYGLGIKVDLSYEWSVNIELSGRRLFTDYLDDVSTVYPDKSDLLRNRGEIAAALSDRSLIIPGTNEGQLSEEGRQRGNANNKDSYYFLGIGLVYYFGDLKCPEYQDRRRKRK
;
A
#
# COMPACT_ATOMS: atom_id res chain seq x y z
N MET A 1 1.02 -11.94 -56.06
CA MET A 1 -0.09 -11.20 -56.71
C MET A 1 -1.37 -11.59 -55.99
N ALA A 2 -1.91 -10.69 -55.18
CA ALA A 2 -3.11 -10.93 -54.40
C ALA A 2 -4.37 -10.73 -55.26
N ARG A 3 -5.36 -11.62 -55.10
CA ARG A 3 -6.76 -11.33 -55.42
C ARG A 3 -7.68 -12.03 -54.42
N ALA A 4 -8.70 -11.28 -54.03
CA ALA A 4 -9.72 -11.48 -53.00
C ALA A 4 -10.44 -12.85 -53.03
N VAL A 5 -10.98 -13.28 -51.88
CA VAL A 5 -12.43 -13.45 -51.60
C VAL A 5 -12.63 -13.53 -50.08
N PHE A 6 -13.56 -12.73 -49.55
CA PHE A 6 -14.63 -13.07 -48.59
C PHE A 6 -15.03 -11.83 -47.79
N GLY A 7 -16.14 -11.23 -48.22
CA GLY A 7 -16.97 -10.42 -47.35
C GLY A 7 -18.03 -11.30 -46.73
N GLU A 8 -18.37 -11.03 -45.47
CA GLU A 8 -19.75 -10.96 -44.98
C GLU A 8 -19.78 -9.99 -43.80
N CYS A 9 -20.49 -8.88 -43.97
CA CYS A 9 -20.74 -7.88 -42.93
C CYS A 9 -22.10 -8.22 -42.33
N PHE A 10 -22.12 -8.82 -41.15
CA PHE A 10 -23.35 -9.25 -40.48
C PHE A 10 -24.07 -8.02 -39.88
N TRP A 11 -24.93 -7.39 -40.68
CA TRP A 11 -25.86 -6.37 -40.21
C TRP A 11 -27.06 -7.06 -39.53
N VAL A 12 -27.10 -7.05 -38.20
CA VAL A 12 -28.31 -7.41 -37.46
C VAL A 12 -29.33 -6.31 -37.64
N LYS A 13 -30.33 -6.57 -38.50
CA LYS A 13 -31.48 -5.70 -38.74
C LYS A 13 -32.46 -5.84 -37.58
N ILE A 14 -32.38 -4.96 -36.59
CA ILE A 14 -33.40 -4.88 -35.52
C ILE A 14 -34.63 -4.18 -36.10
N SER A 15 -35.66 -4.98 -36.41
CA SER A 15 -36.97 -4.46 -36.82
C SER A 15 -37.78 -4.03 -35.60
N PHE A 16 -37.98 -2.73 -35.43
CA PHE A 16 -38.87 -2.19 -34.40
C PHE A 16 -40.33 -2.32 -34.84
N LYS A 17 -41.04 -3.28 -34.26
CA LYS A 17 -42.50 -3.33 -34.35
C LYS A 17 -43.07 -2.37 -33.30
N ALA A 18 -43.41 -1.16 -33.74
CA ALA A 18 -44.05 -0.14 -32.91
C ALA A 18 -45.39 -0.65 -32.39
N GLY A 19 -45.53 -0.75 -31.07
CA GLY A 19 -46.80 -1.12 -30.43
C GLY A 19 -46.67 -1.91 -29.13
N ARG A 20 -45.99 -1.37 -28.12
CA ARG A 20 -46.24 -1.70 -26.70
C ARG A 20 -45.58 -0.68 -25.78
N ARG A 21 -46.33 -0.23 -24.76
CA ARG A 21 -45.88 0.74 -23.73
C ARG A 21 -44.63 0.20 -23.02
N TYR A 22 -43.59 1.00 -22.95
CA TYR A 22 -42.35 0.72 -22.23
C TYR A 22 -42.55 1.01 -20.73
N THR A 23 -42.35 0.01 -19.88
CA THR A 23 -42.16 0.17 -18.43
C THR A 23 -40.66 0.26 -18.13
N ASN A 24 -40.28 1.00 -17.08
CA ASN A 24 -38.89 1.33 -16.72
C ASN A 24 -37.96 0.10 -16.59
N ASP A 25 -38.49 -1.08 -16.29
CA ASP A 25 -37.72 -2.33 -16.16
C ASP A 25 -37.05 -2.78 -17.48
N ASN A 26 -37.65 -2.46 -18.63
CA ASN A 26 -37.09 -2.82 -19.93
C ASN A 26 -35.96 -1.88 -20.38
N LEU A 27 -35.92 -0.64 -19.87
CA LEU A 27 -34.82 0.29 -20.16
C LEU A 27 -33.54 -0.16 -19.42
N PHE A 28 -33.69 -0.66 -18.20
CA PHE A 28 -32.59 -1.25 -17.42
C PHE A 28 -32.04 -2.50 -18.09
N ALA A 29 -32.88 -3.42 -18.57
CA ALA A 29 -32.42 -4.61 -19.29
C ALA A 29 -31.67 -4.28 -20.59
N VAL A 30 -32.11 -3.26 -21.33
CA VAL A 30 -31.44 -2.80 -22.56
C VAL A 30 -30.10 -2.15 -22.24
N VAL A 31 -30.03 -1.28 -21.23
CA VAL A 31 -28.76 -0.66 -20.80
C VAL A 31 -27.80 -1.72 -20.25
N TYR A 32 -28.28 -2.68 -19.46
CA TYR A 32 -27.48 -3.77 -18.90
C TYR A 32 -26.91 -4.69 -20.00
N THR A 33 -27.71 -4.99 -21.02
CA THR A 33 -27.25 -5.80 -22.17
C THR A 33 -26.25 -5.04 -23.02
N VAL A 34 -26.44 -3.73 -23.24
CA VAL A 34 -25.46 -2.88 -23.95
C VAL A 34 -24.15 -2.79 -23.17
N LEU A 35 -24.23 -2.68 -21.84
CA LEU A 35 -23.06 -2.61 -20.96
C LEU A 35 -22.27 -3.92 -20.89
N ILE A 36 -22.93 -5.08 -20.82
CA ILE A 36 -22.27 -6.38 -20.89
C ILE A 36 -21.57 -6.56 -22.24
N ASN A 37 -22.22 -6.16 -23.33
CA ASN A 37 -21.61 -6.24 -24.66
C ASN A 37 -20.42 -5.27 -24.79
N PHE A 38 -20.48 -4.09 -24.19
CA PHE A 38 -19.35 -3.14 -24.15
C PHE A 38 -18.19 -3.67 -23.29
N ALA A 39 -18.49 -4.28 -22.14
CA ALA A 39 -17.50 -4.92 -21.27
C ALA A 39 -16.84 -6.13 -21.96
N HIS A 40 -17.61 -6.96 -22.66
CA HIS A 40 -17.07 -8.05 -23.48
C HIS A 40 -16.21 -7.54 -24.65
N PHE A 41 -16.64 -6.46 -25.32
CA PHE A 41 -15.86 -5.85 -26.40
C PHE A 41 -14.54 -5.25 -25.89
N SER A 42 -14.57 -4.64 -24.71
CA SER A 42 -13.38 -4.06 -24.07
C SER A 42 -12.39 -5.13 -23.59
N THR A 43 -12.86 -6.26 -23.03
CA THR A 43 -12.01 -7.39 -22.63
C THR A 43 -11.37 -8.09 -23.82
N ILE A 44 -12.10 -8.29 -24.92
CA ILE A 44 -11.55 -8.83 -26.18
C ILE A 44 -10.50 -7.87 -26.77
N SER A 45 -10.74 -6.55 -26.70
CA SER A 45 -9.79 -5.52 -27.16
C SER A 45 -8.52 -5.45 -26.28
N ILE A 46 -8.64 -5.67 -24.97
CA ILE A 46 -7.50 -5.78 -24.04
C ILE A 46 -6.60 -6.96 -24.42
N ILE A 47 -7.17 -8.13 -24.73
CA ILE A 47 -6.40 -9.34 -25.08
C ILE A 47 -5.61 -9.14 -26.39
N ASN A 48 -6.23 -8.51 -27.40
CA ASN A 48 -5.65 -8.34 -28.74
C ASN A 48 -4.67 -7.16 -28.91
N SER A 49 -4.54 -6.26 -27.93
CA SER A 49 -3.59 -5.14 -28.03
C SER A 49 -2.13 -5.60 -27.91
N ARG A 50 -1.30 -5.31 -28.93
CA ARG A 50 0.16 -5.57 -28.88
C ARG A 50 0.93 -4.57 -28.02
N ASN A 51 0.33 -3.44 -27.67
CA ASN A 51 1.03 -2.33 -27.01
C ASN A 51 0.73 -2.30 -25.50
N LYS A 52 1.77 -2.49 -24.67
CA LYS A 52 1.66 -2.64 -23.20
C LYS A 52 0.95 -1.44 -22.54
N VAL A 53 1.20 -0.23 -23.02
CA VAL A 53 0.59 1.00 -22.49
C VAL A 53 -0.92 1.01 -22.75
N LYS A 54 -1.37 0.67 -23.96
CA LYS A 54 -2.80 0.62 -24.31
C LYS A 54 -3.57 -0.45 -23.53
N LYS A 55 -2.93 -1.57 -23.18
CA LYS A 55 -3.50 -2.62 -22.31
C LYS A 55 -3.73 -2.10 -20.90
N ALA A 56 -2.74 -1.41 -20.32
CA ALA A 56 -2.85 -0.84 -18.99
C ALA A 56 -3.95 0.24 -18.92
N THR A 57 -4.03 1.13 -19.93
CA THR A 57 -5.05 2.17 -19.98
C THR A 57 -6.47 1.59 -20.12
N LEU A 58 -6.67 0.58 -20.98
CA LEU A 58 -7.99 -0.06 -21.14
C LEU A 58 -8.40 -0.85 -19.89
N LEU A 59 -7.46 -1.48 -19.19
CA LEU A 59 -7.71 -2.14 -17.90
C LEU A 59 -8.15 -1.13 -16.83
N LEU A 60 -7.46 0.00 -16.72
CA LEU A 60 -7.81 1.11 -15.82
C LEU A 60 -9.21 1.65 -16.12
N ILE A 61 -9.54 1.88 -17.40
CA ILE A 61 -10.87 2.33 -17.82
C ILE A 61 -11.94 1.27 -17.48
N GLY A 62 -11.67 -0.01 -17.70
CA GLY A 62 -12.58 -1.11 -17.35
C GLY A 62 -12.84 -1.21 -15.84
N ILE A 63 -11.80 -1.04 -15.02
CA ILE A 63 -11.91 -0.99 -13.55
C ILE A 63 -12.75 0.21 -13.12
N CYS A 64 -12.49 1.40 -13.67
CA CYS A 64 -13.28 2.60 -13.39
C CYS A 64 -14.76 2.44 -13.77
N PHE A 65 -15.06 1.77 -14.89
CA PHE A 65 -16.44 1.54 -15.34
C PHE A 65 -17.18 0.50 -14.49
N ALA A 66 -16.48 -0.56 -14.03
CA ALA A 66 -17.04 -1.56 -13.12
C ALA A 66 -17.34 -0.97 -11.73
N LEU A 67 -16.55 -0.01 -11.26
CA LEU A 67 -16.80 0.71 -10.00
C LEU A 67 -18.02 1.65 -10.10
N ALA A 68 -18.36 2.15 -11.29
CA ALA A 68 -19.48 3.07 -11.49
C ALA A 68 -20.87 2.40 -11.41
N THR A 69 -20.96 1.10 -11.65
CA THR A 69 -22.24 0.35 -11.65
C THR A 69 -22.60 -0.28 -10.29
N ALA A 70 -21.74 -0.15 -9.27
CA ALA A 70 -22.03 -0.58 -7.92
C ALA A 70 -23.03 0.40 -7.24
N GLN A 71 -24.28 -0.03 -7.14
CA GLN A 71 -25.38 0.68 -6.47
C GLN A 71 -25.80 -0.12 -5.22
N ALA A 72 -25.02 -0.10 -4.14
CA ALA A 72 -25.52 -0.57 -2.83
C ALA A 72 -24.61 -0.08 -1.69
N GLN A 73 -25.01 0.96 -0.95
CA GLN A 73 -24.32 1.61 0.17
C GLN A 73 -23.14 2.51 -0.21
N ARG A 74 -23.48 3.78 -0.43
CA ARG A 74 -22.54 4.90 -0.60
C ARG A 74 -22.45 5.65 0.71
N GLY A 75 -21.25 5.82 1.24
CA GLY A 75 -21.05 6.59 2.46
C GLY A 75 -19.59 6.90 2.70
N TRP A 76 -19.36 8.01 3.39
CA TRP A 76 -18.04 8.41 3.82
C TRP A 76 -17.82 7.96 5.25
N GLU A 77 -16.59 7.58 5.54
CA GLU A 77 -16.09 7.33 6.88
C GLU A 77 -14.84 8.16 7.09
N ALA A 78 -14.61 8.60 8.32
CA ALA A 78 -13.32 9.16 8.70
C ALA A 78 -13.00 8.77 10.14
N GLY A 79 -11.72 8.69 10.44
CA GLY A 79 -11.29 8.30 11.77
C GLY A 79 -9.80 8.39 11.94
N PHE A 80 -9.34 7.81 13.03
CA PHE A 80 -7.93 7.74 13.38
C PHE A 80 -7.57 6.34 13.84
N TRP A 81 -6.28 6.04 13.88
CA TRP A 81 -5.75 4.82 14.44
C TRP A 81 -4.46 5.07 15.21
N LEU A 82 -4.18 4.21 16.18
CA LEU A 82 -2.98 4.21 17.00
C LEU A 82 -2.44 2.78 17.07
N GLY A 83 -1.12 2.63 17.20
CA GLY A 83 -0.50 1.32 17.15
C GLY A 83 1.02 1.36 17.23
N ALA A 84 1.62 0.31 16.70
CA ALA A 84 3.07 0.13 16.67
C ALA A 84 3.58 -0.12 15.24
N GLY A 85 4.81 0.32 14.97
CA GLY A 85 5.55 0.11 13.74
C GLY A 85 6.75 -0.79 13.94
N HIS A 86 6.98 -1.68 12.97
CA HIS A 86 8.11 -2.60 12.92
C HIS A 86 8.81 -2.52 11.57
N TYR A 87 10.14 -2.48 11.60
CA TYR A 87 10.99 -2.49 10.42
C TYR A 87 11.39 -3.93 10.04
N PHE A 88 11.45 -4.21 8.73
CA PHE A 88 11.97 -5.45 8.17
C PHE A 88 12.77 -5.15 6.91
N GLY A 89 14.07 -5.43 6.98
CA GLY A 89 15.04 -5.25 5.91
C GLY A 89 16.42 -5.69 6.38
N ASP A 90 17.48 -5.00 5.96
CA ASP A 90 18.87 -5.43 6.17
C ASP A 90 19.29 -5.48 7.64
N LEU A 91 18.72 -4.64 8.50
CA LEU A 91 18.96 -4.66 9.96
C LEU A 91 17.95 -5.53 10.74
N ASN A 92 17.00 -6.18 10.07
CA ASN A 92 16.05 -7.10 10.70
C ASN A 92 15.64 -8.25 9.76
N THR A 93 16.58 -9.16 9.49
CA THR A 93 16.41 -10.30 8.57
C THR A 93 15.61 -11.46 9.19
N ASN A 94 15.51 -11.50 10.52
CA ASN A 94 14.90 -12.60 11.28
C ASN A 94 13.46 -12.33 11.74
N TYR A 95 12.85 -11.25 11.27
CA TYR A 95 11.51 -10.79 11.67
C TYR A 95 11.37 -10.60 13.19
N ASP A 96 12.38 -10.03 13.85
CA ASP A 96 12.30 -9.67 15.27
C ASP A 96 11.28 -8.53 15.47
N LEU A 97 10.42 -8.69 16.48
CA LEU A 97 9.40 -7.69 16.86
C LEU A 97 9.82 -6.90 18.11
N GLY A 98 11.06 -7.08 18.59
CA GLY A 98 11.53 -6.51 19.86
C GLY A 98 11.77 -5.00 19.89
N LEU A 99 11.68 -4.30 18.76
CA LEU A 99 11.83 -2.84 18.66
C LEU A 99 10.58 -2.19 18.04
N PRO A 100 9.42 -2.21 18.74
CA PRO A 100 8.23 -1.50 18.29
C PRO A 100 8.44 0.01 18.40
N GLY A 101 8.20 0.74 17.31
CA GLY A 101 8.05 2.19 17.34
C GLY A 101 6.57 2.59 17.48
N ALA A 102 6.29 3.77 18.02
CA ALA A 102 4.91 4.26 18.10
C ALA A 102 4.42 4.66 16.72
N ALA A 103 3.17 4.37 16.39
CA ALA A 103 2.56 4.73 15.12
C ALA A 103 1.09 5.14 15.28
N GLY A 104 0.61 5.93 14.32
CA GLY A 104 -0.78 6.33 14.25
C GLY A 104 -1.07 7.11 12.98
N GLY A 105 -2.33 7.46 12.78
CA GLY A 105 -2.70 8.19 11.58
C GLY A 105 -4.18 8.53 11.51
N LEU A 106 -4.52 9.24 10.44
CA LEU A 106 -5.88 9.61 10.07
C LEU A 106 -6.26 8.86 8.79
N LEU A 107 -7.53 8.52 8.68
CA LEU A 107 -8.07 7.88 7.49
C LEU A 107 -9.41 8.51 7.08
N ALA A 108 -9.67 8.49 5.78
CA ALA A 108 -10.96 8.74 5.18
C ALA A 108 -11.27 7.61 4.21
N ARG A 109 -12.48 7.06 4.27
CA ARG A 109 -12.91 5.94 3.43
C ARG A 109 -14.20 6.28 2.73
N PHE A 110 -14.29 5.92 1.46
CA PHE A 110 -15.48 6.00 0.66
C PHE A 110 -15.95 4.59 0.29
N ASN A 111 -17.13 4.22 0.77
CA ASN A 111 -17.73 2.92 0.46
C ASN A 111 -18.46 3.02 -0.88
N PHE A 112 -18.08 2.18 -1.85
CA PHE A 112 -18.83 2.03 -3.10
C PHE A 112 -19.97 1.04 -2.90
N ASN A 113 -19.68 -0.04 -2.17
CA ASN A 113 -20.68 -0.96 -1.70
C ASN A 113 -20.34 -1.62 -0.35
N ASP A 114 -21.16 -2.59 0.07
CA ASP A 114 -20.97 -3.38 1.30
C ASP A 114 -19.68 -4.22 1.32
N ARG A 115 -19.00 -4.37 0.16
CA ARG A 115 -17.79 -5.17 -0.02
C ARG A 115 -16.55 -4.40 -0.44
N ILE A 116 -16.70 -3.28 -1.13
CA ILE A 116 -15.59 -2.56 -1.78
C ILE A 116 -15.62 -1.11 -1.36
N CYS A 117 -14.48 -0.64 -0.87
CA CYS A 117 -14.29 0.75 -0.52
C CYS A 117 -12.90 1.24 -0.95
N PHE A 118 -12.77 2.56 -1.03
CA PHE A 118 -11.52 3.24 -1.26
C PHE A 118 -11.13 4.00 0.01
N LYS A 119 -9.90 3.83 0.49
CA LYS A 119 -9.37 4.50 1.69
C LYS A 119 -8.17 5.36 1.31
N LEU A 120 -8.19 6.59 1.81
CA LEU A 120 -7.03 7.46 1.90
C LEU A 120 -6.59 7.54 3.35
N SER A 121 -5.29 7.51 3.61
CA SER A 121 -4.75 7.69 4.96
C SER A 121 -3.47 8.49 4.97
N GLY A 122 -3.28 9.26 6.04
CA GLY A 122 -2.03 9.91 6.40
C GLY A 122 -1.53 9.30 7.70
N ASN A 123 -0.32 8.74 7.67
CA ASN A 123 0.24 7.95 8.76
C ASN A 123 1.56 8.57 9.22
N TYR A 124 1.82 8.48 10.51
CA TYR A 124 3.04 8.90 11.18
C TYR A 124 3.48 7.78 12.12
N GLY A 125 4.76 7.42 12.09
CA GLY A 125 5.29 6.49 13.05
C GLY A 125 6.80 6.48 13.12
N THR A 126 7.32 5.68 14.04
CA THR A 126 8.73 5.39 14.15
C THR A 126 8.98 3.92 13.88
N VAL A 127 10.14 3.61 13.30
CA VAL A 127 10.62 2.26 13.09
C VAL A 127 12.10 2.20 13.46
N ALA A 128 12.58 1.06 13.93
CA ALA A 128 13.96 0.89 14.36
C ALA A 128 14.47 -0.52 14.05
N GLY A 129 15.79 -0.65 13.93
CA GLY A 129 16.49 -1.92 13.75
C GLY A 129 17.83 -1.90 14.47
N ASP A 130 18.26 -3.06 14.94
CA ASP A 130 19.49 -3.23 15.71
C ASP A 130 20.09 -4.61 15.45
N ASP A 131 21.26 -4.61 14.82
CA ASP A 131 22.02 -5.79 14.50
C ASP A 131 22.44 -6.61 15.72
N SER A 132 22.63 -5.98 16.89
CA SER A 132 23.03 -6.67 18.12
C SER A 132 22.01 -7.74 18.54
N ARG A 133 20.76 -7.58 18.10
CA ARG A 133 19.65 -8.50 18.35
C ARG A 133 19.52 -9.61 17.31
N SER A 134 20.29 -9.55 16.22
CA SER A 134 20.20 -10.53 15.14
C SER A 134 20.66 -11.92 15.58
N LYS A 135 20.03 -12.96 15.01
CA LYS A 135 20.51 -14.34 15.15
C LYS A 135 21.74 -14.61 14.29
N ASN A 136 21.96 -13.80 13.24
CA ASN A 136 23.11 -13.91 12.36
C ASN A 136 24.35 -13.31 13.03
N VAL A 137 25.41 -14.10 13.14
CA VAL A 137 26.66 -13.68 13.80
C VAL A 137 27.36 -12.57 13.01
N TYR A 138 27.24 -12.56 11.68
CA TYR A 138 27.78 -11.51 10.83
C TYR A 138 27.08 -10.17 11.08
N GLU A 139 25.76 -10.16 11.14
CA GLU A 139 24.97 -8.95 11.46
C GLU A 139 25.35 -8.45 12.86
N ARG A 140 25.40 -9.32 13.88
CA ARG A 140 25.87 -8.93 15.22
C ARG A 140 27.28 -8.34 15.23
N ALA A 141 28.18 -8.86 14.39
CA ALA A 141 29.53 -8.32 14.26
C ALA A 141 29.54 -6.99 13.48
N ARG A 142 28.61 -6.74 12.56
CA ARG A 142 28.41 -5.44 11.88
C ARG A 142 27.90 -4.37 12.85
N ASN A 143 27.02 -4.74 13.78
CA ASN A 143 26.61 -3.93 14.93
C ASN A 143 26.09 -2.53 14.55
N LEU A 144 25.34 -2.43 13.46
CA LEU A 144 24.63 -1.20 13.09
C LEU A 144 23.28 -1.13 13.82
N SER A 145 22.86 0.09 14.13
CA SER A 145 21.52 0.36 14.63
C SER A 145 21.02 1.68 14.08
N PHE A 146 19.70 1.75 13.88
CA PHE A 146 19.04 2.95 13.40
C PHE A 146 17.64 3.09 14.00
N GLN A 147 17.16 4.33 13.98
CA GLN A 147 15.77 4.67 14.15
C GLN A 147 15.37 5.66 13.06
N SER A 148 14.20 5.46 12.46
CA SER A 148 13.69 6.30 11.40
C SER A 148 12.27 6.76 11.71
N THR A 149 12.02 8.06 11.54
CA THR A 149 10.66 8.58 11.52
C THR A 149 10.09 8.38 10.13
N VAL A 150 8.92 7.75 10.03
CA VAL A 150 8.20 7.50 8.78
C VAL A 150 6.90 8.30 8.75
N ILE A 151 6.66 8.98 7.63
CA ILE A 151 5.41 9.68 7.35
C ILE A 151 4.92 9.20 6.00
N ASP A 152 3.73 8.64 5.92
CA ASP A 152 3.19 8.15 4.65
C ASP A 152 1.80 8.64 4.31
N GLY A 153 1.59 8.91 3.03
CA GLY A 153 0.28 9.13 2.41
C GLY A 153 -0.08 7.92 1.58
N THR A 154 -1.15 7.22 1.94
CA THR A 154 -1.53 5.94 1.33
C THR A 154 -2.92 5.98 0.74
N ALA A 155 -3.04 5.53 -0.51
CA ALA A 155 -4.29 5.36 -1.24
C ALA A 155 -4.49 3.88 -1.56
N GLN A 156 -5.59 3.29 -1.09
CA GLN A 156 -5.82 1.85 -1.17
C GLN A 156 -7.28 1.49 -1.44
N PHE A 157 -7.48 0.35 -2.11
CA PHE A 157 -8.78 -0.30 -2.19
C PHE A 157 -8.85 -1.38 -1.12
N GLU A 158 -9.99 -1.47 -0.44
CA GLU A 158 -10.27 -2.54 0.51
C GLU A 158 -11.40 -3.42 0.00
N PHE A 159 -11.27 -4.71 0.24
CA PHE A 159 -12.26 -5.73 -0.03
C PHE A 159 -12.68 -6.41 1.28
N ASN A 160 -13.93 -6.23 1.67
CA ASN A 160 -14.57 -6.90 2.79
C ASN A 160 -15.04 -8.29 2.32
N PHE A 161 -14.63 -9.34 3.04
CA PHE A 161 -15.03 -10.71 2.72
C PHE A 161 -16.52 -10.95 3.00
N LEU A 162 -17.06 -10.32 4.05
CA LEU A 162 -18.47 -10.37 4.41
C LEU A 162 -19.14 -9.05 3.99
N PRO A 163 -20.43 -9.08 3.61
CA PRO A 163 -21.21 -7.85 3.49
C PRO A 163 -21.16 -7.11 4.83
N TYR A 164 -20.77 -5.84 4.78
CA TYR A 164 -20.63 -5.02 5.97
C TYR A 164 -21.47 -3.76 5.83
N ARG A 165 -22.38 -3.57 6.80
CA ARG A 165 -23.32 -2.46 6.81
C ARG A 165 -23.38 -1.86 8.20
N HIS A 166 -22.94 -0.60 8.29
CA HIS A 166 -22.99 0.19 9.52
C HIS A 166 -24.35 0.09 10.22
N GLY A 167 -24.35 -0.41 11.46
CA GLY A 167 -25.53 -0.52 12.32
C GLY A 167 -26.48 -1.68 12.02
N SER A 168 -26.11 -2.58 11.11
CA SER A 168 -26.84 -3.83 10.88
C SER A 168 -26.59 -4.81 12.02
N LYS A 169 -27.65 -5.49 12.51
CA LYS A 169 -27.50 -6.51 13.55
C LYS A 169 -26.84 -7.79 13.04
N ASP A 170 -26.95 -8.06 11.73
CA ASP A 170 -26.45 -9.28 11.10
C ASP A 170 -25.14 -9.05 10.33
N GLU A 171 -24.85 -7.80 9.93
CA GLU A 171 -23.73 -7.42 9.04
C GLU A 171 -22.78 -6.39 9.72
N PHE A 172 -22.58 -6.50 11.04
CA PHE A 172 -21.75 -5.59 11.85
C PHE A 172 -20.25 -5.91 11.84
N PHE A 173 -19.84 -7.01 11.21
CA PHE A 173 -18.48 -7.54 11.27
C PHE A 173 -18.00 -7.95 9.89
N THR A 174 -16.76 -7.60 9.56
CA THR A 174 -16.09 -8.18 8.39
C THR A 174 -14.57 -8.23 8.57
N PRO A 175 -13.91 -9.34 8.22
CA PRO A 175 -12.51 -9.30 7.85
C PRO A 175 -12.38 -8.63 6.48
N TYR A 176 -11.28 -7.94 6.25
CA TYR A 176 -10.99 -7.30 4.97
C TYR A 176 -9.52 -7.43 4.60
N LEU A 177 -9.25 -7.36 3.30
CA LEU A 177 -7.91 -7.19 2.76
C LEU A 177 -7.84 -5.84 2.03
N PHE A 178 -6.64 -5.32 1.87
CA PHE A 178 -6.44 -4.13 1.05
C PHE A 178 -5.11 -4.14 0.32
N ALA A 179 -5.08 -3.40 -0.77
CA ALA A 179 -3.88 -3.14 -1.55
C ALA A 179 -3.94 -1.73 -2.15
N GLY A 180 -2.78 -1.09 -2.27
CA GLY A 180 -2.68 0.30 -2.68
C GLY A 180 -1.26 0.76 -2.92
N LEU A 181 -1.14 2.08 -3.10
CA LEU A 181 0.12 2.77 -3.28
C LEU A 181 0.34 3.73 -2.12
N SER A 182 1.60 3.89 -1.74
CA SER A 182 2.02 4.78 -0.67
C SER A 182 3.14 5.68 -1.16
N ALA A 183 3.10 6.94 -0.74
CA ALA A 183 4.23 7.87 -0.81
C ALA A 183 4.74 8.07 0.62
N VAL A 184 6.00 7.70 0.84
CA VAL A 184 6.63 7.62 2.16
C VAL A 184 7.78 8.61 2.23
N TYR A 185 7.79 9.43 3.27
CA TYR A 185 8.95 10.16 3.74
C TYR A 185 9.58 9.41 4.91
N PHE A 186 10.90 9.25 4.90
CA PHE A 186 11.64 8.65 6.01
C PHE A 186 12.91 9.44 6.32
N ASN A 187 13.36 9.40 7.57
CA ASN A 187 14.57 10.08 8.04
C ASN A 187 15.34 9.17 9.00
N PRO A 188 16.30 8.36 8.49
CA PRO A 188 17.04 7.42 9.29
C PRO A 188 18.12 8.13 10.11
N LYS A 189 18.21 7.75 11.38
CA LYS A 189 19.11 8.33 12.37
C LYS A 189 19.77 7.22 13.17
N ALA A 190 21.01 7.42 13.58
CA ALA A 190 21.69 6.50 14.50
C ALA A 190 22.27 7.25 15.69
N GLU A 191 22.40 6.54 16.80
CA GLU A 191 23.04 7.05 18.00
C GLU A 191 24.54 6.73 17.99
N LEU A 192 25.36 7.75 18.28
CA LEU A 192 26.78 7.63 18.57
C LEU A 192 27.07 8.43 19.84
N ASP A 193 27.62 7.78 20.86
CA ASP A 193 28.00 8.39 22.15
C ASP A 193 26.87 9.19 22.83
N GLY A 194 25.63 8.67 22.77
CA GLY A 194 24.45 9.31 23.36
C GLY A 194 23.85 10.45 22.54
N VAL A 195 24.39 10.73 21.35
CA VAL A 195 23.89 11.77 20.43
C VAL A 195 23.32 11.13 19.17
N LEU A 196 22.13 11.59 18.78
CA LEU A 196 21.43 11.09 17.60
C LEU A 196 21.79 11.91 16.35
N TYR A 197 22.32 11.26 15.33
CA TYR A 197 22.73 11.89 14.08
C TYR A 197 21.86 11.43 12.92
N GLU A 198 21.51 12.37 12.03
CA GLU A 198 20.85 12.04 10.76
C GLU A 198 21.86 11.38 9.83
N LEU A 199 21.51 10.22 9.28
CA LEU A 199 22.45 9.40 8.55
C LEU A 199 22.62 9.86 7.11
N ARG A 200 21.53 10.25 6.45
CA ARG A 200 21.54 10.70 5.06
C ARG A 200 22.57 11.80 4.78
N PRO A 201 22.63 12.92 5.55
CA PRO A 201 23.61 13.98 5.28
C PRO A 201 25.07 13.54 5.49
N LEU A 202 25.29 12.49 6.29
CA LEU A 202 26.61 11.93 6.57
C LEU A 202 27.09 11.00 5.45
N GLY A 203 26.20 10.49 4.59
CA GLY A 203 26.57 9.67 3.43
C GLY A 203 27.37 8.43 3.82
N THR A 204 26.92 7.69 4.83
CA THR A 204 27.62 6.54 5.46
C THR A 204 27.92 5.40 4.49
N GLU A 205 27.23 5.31 3.35
CA GLU A 205 27.49 4.38 2.25
C GLU A 205 28.56 4.90 1.26
N GLY A 206 29.21 6.03 1.55
CA GLY A 206 30.23 6.63 0.67
C GLY A 206 29.67 7.57 -0.40
N GLN A 207 28.44 8.04 -0.23
CA GLN A 207 27.78 8.94 -1.19
C GLN A 207 28.49 10.29 -1.24
N PHE A 208 28.79 10.78 -2.45
CA PHE A 208 29.30 12.14 -2.63
C PHE A 208 28.22 13.18 -2.30
N LYS A 209 28.65 14.42 -2.01
CA LYS A 209 27.73 15.52 -1.72
C LYS A 209 26.85 15.78 -2.94
N GLY A 210 25.53 15.64 -2.78
CA GLY A 210 24.56 15.74 -3.86
C GLY A 210 24.12 14.40 -4.46
N GLU A 211 24.76 13.29 -4.07
CA GLU A 211 24.40 11.93 -4.50
C GLU A 211 23.69 11.12 -3.41
N GLU A 212 23.27 11.78 -2.32
CA GLU A 212 22.49 11.13 -1.27
C GLU A 212 21.13 10.65 -1.79
N TYR A 213 20.67 9.49 -1.32
CA TYR A 213 19.36 8.94 -1.70
C TYR A 213 18.20 9.89 -1.36
N TYR A 214 17.06 9.71 -2.01
CA TYR A 214 15.87 10.51 -1.71
C TYR A 214 15.16 9.99 -0.45
N THR A 215 14.83 10.90 0.47
CA THR A 215 14.02 10.58 1.66
C THR A 215 12.55 10.36 1.36
N VAL A 216 12.08 10.83 0.20
CA VAL A 216 10.71 10.60 -0.27
C VAL A 216 10.75 9.50 -1.32
N ASN A 217 10.01 8.43 -1.09
CA ASN A 217 9.94 7.30 -1.99
C ASN A 217 8.51 6.74 -2.13
N GLY A 218 8.30 5.91 -3.15
CA GLY A 218 7.05 5.19 -3.33
C GLY A 218 7.11 3.80 -2.69
N GLY A 219 5.95 3.23 -2.40
CA GLY A 219 5.83 1.85 -1.97
C GLY A 219 4.48 1.24 -2.31
N LEU A 220 4.44 -0.08 -2.24
CA LEU A 220 3.18 -0.84 -2.26
C LEU A 220 2.67 -0.96 -0.83
N ALA A 221 1.43 -0.53 -0.60
CA ALA A 221 0.73 -0.73 0.66
C ALA A 221 -0.19 -1.96 0.52
N TYR A 222 -0.16 -2.84 1.50
CA TYR A 222 -1.03 -4.01 1.53
C TYR A 222 -1.25 -4.47 2.96
N GLY A 223 -2.30 -5.25 3.19
CA GLY A 223 -2.55 -5.78 4.51
C GLY A 223 -3.94 -6.36 4.65
N LEU A 224 -4.29 -6.57 5.91
CA LEU A 224 -5.55 -7.16 6.31
C LEU A 224 -6.01 -6.52 7.61
N GLY A 225 -7.30 -6.59 7.86
CA GLY A 225 -7.86 -6.10 9.08
C GLY A 225 -9.24 -6.66 9.35
N ILE A 226 -9.80 -6.21 10.46
CA ILE A 226 -11.13 -6.56 10.93
C ILE A 226 -11.86 -5.25 11.24
N LYS A 227 -13.10 -5.12 10.75
CA LYS A 227 -14.03 -4.05 11.12
C LYS A 227 -15.14 -4.62 11.99
N VAL A 228 -15.46 -3.92 13.07
CA VAL A 228 -16.54 -4.25 13.99
C VAL A 228 -17.32 -2.97 14.29
N ASP A 229 -18.62 -2.96 14.02
CA ASP A 229 -19.49 -1.85 14.44
C ASP A 229 -19.71 -1.87 15.95
N LEU A 230 -19.61 -0.69 16.55
CA LEU A 230 -20.04 -0.43 17.91
C LEU A 230 -21.46 0.17 17.95
N SER A 231 -21.81 0.94 16.93
CA SER A 231 -23.10 1.64 16.79
C SER A 231 -23.42 1.88 15.31
N TYR A 232 -24.49 2.62 15.02
CA TYR A 232 -24.86 2.98 13.64
C TYR A 232 -23.80 3.89 12.99
N GLU A 233 -23.04 4.65 13.78
CA GLU A 233 -22.08 5.62 13.29
C GLU A 233 -20.63 5.26 13.62
N TRP A 234 -20.38 4.48 14.68
CA TRP A 234 -19.03 4.17 15.13
C TRP A 234 -18.63 2.73 14.87
N SER A 235 -17.42 2.54 14.35
CA SER A 235 -16.77 1.25 14.16
C SER A 235 -15.33 1.24 14.68
N VAL A 236 -14.88 0.07 15.10
CA VAL A 236 -13.50 -0.21 15.48
C VAL A 236 -12.84 -1.06 14.40
N ASN A 237 -11.65 -0.64 13.98
CA ASN A 237 -10.86 -1.33 12.98
C ASN A 237 -9.54 -1.79 13.58
N ILE A 238 -9.23 -3.09 13.47
CA ILE A 238 -7.91 -3.63 13.82
C ILE A 238 -7.20 -3.95 12.51
N GLU A 239 -6.03 -3.38 12.26
CA GLU A 239 -5.37 -3.43 10.97
C GLU A 239 -3.89 -3.82 11.11
N LEU A 240 -3.46 -4.84 10.35
CA LEU A 240 -2.06 -5.13 10.08
C LEU A 240 -1.74 -4.68 8.66
N SER A 241 -0.81 -3.74 8.53
CA SER A 241 -0.57 -3.02 7.28
C SER A 241 0.92 -2.93 6.96
N GLY A 242 1.34 -3.56 5.86
CA GLY A 242 2.71 -3.53 5.35
C GLY A 242 2.89 -2.47 4.26
N ARG A 243 4.05 -1.81 4.26
CA ARG A 243 4.55 -1.02 3.13
C ARG A 243 5.85 -1.66 2.67
N ARG A 244 5.88 -2.08 1.40
CA ARG A 244 7.11 -2.48 0.73
C ARG A 244 7.58 -1.32 -0.13
N LEU A 245 8.72 -0.76 0.21
CA LEU A 245 9.27 0.39 -0.49
C LEU A 245 9.92 -0.01 -1.82
N PHE A 246 10.08 0.95 -2.72
CA PHE A 246 10.91 0.76 -3.93
C PHE A 246 12.38 1.11 -3.69
N THR A 247 12.72 1.52 -2.47
CA THR A 247 14.07 1.83 -2.01
C THR A 247 14.55 0.84 -0.97
N ASP A 248 15.86 0.85 -0.78
CA ASP A 248 16.64 0.00 0.11
C ASP A 248 17.50 0.87 1.04
N TYR A 249 16.94 2.00 1.46
CA TYR A 249 17.68 3.02 2.21
C TYR A 249 16.88 3.48 3.43
N LEU A 250 15.82 2.75 3.80
CA LEU A 250 14.99 3.11 4.95
C LEU A 250 15.80 3.09 6.25
N ASP A 251 16.79 2.20 6.30
CA ASP A 251 17.75 2.01 7.40
C ASP A 251 19.15 2.57 7.11
N ASP A 252 19.33 3.26 5.97
CA ASP A 252 20.62 3.79 5.51
C ASP A 252 21.67 2.71 5.17
N VAL A 253 21.24 1.49 4.85
CA VAL A 253 22.11 0.35 4.48
C VAL A 253 21.63 -0.27 3.17
N SER A 254 22.50 -0.38 2.16
CA SER A 254 22.09 -0.96 0.87
C SER A 254 23.16 -1.79 0.15
N THR A 255 24.38 -1.27 0.05
CA THR A 255 25.37 -1.82 -0.88
C THR A 255 26.58 -2.40 -0.16
N VAL A 256 27.69 -1.68 -0.20
CA VAL A 256 29.00 -2.12 0.24
C VAL A 256 29.62 -1.10 1.17
N TYR A 257 30.65 -1.52 1.90
CA TYR A 257 31.44 -0.59 2.69
C TYR A 257 32.23 0.35 1.76
N PRO A 258 32.18 1.67 2.00
CA PRO A 258 33.00 2.62 1.28
C PRO A 258 34.44 2.61 1.79
N ASP A 259 35.37 3.22 1.05
CA ASP A 259 36.69 3.50 1.58
C ASP A 259 36.59 4.47 2.77
N LYS A 260 37.08 4.02 3.93
CA LYS A 260 36.97 4.74 5.20
C LYS A 260 37.78 6.04 5.20
N SER A 261 38.91 6.09 4.48
CA SER A 261 39.78 7.27 4.39
C SER A 261 39.12 8.36 3.54
N ASP A 262 38.47 7.97 2.46
CA ASP A 262 37.70 8.86 1.59
C ASP A 262 36.46 9.41 2.29
N LEU A 263 35.73 8.55 3.01
CA LEU A 263 34.58 8.97 3.80
C LEU A 263 35.00 9.96 4.90
N LEU A 264 36.08 9.68 5.62
CA LEU A 264 36.66 10.56 6.62
C LEU A 264 37.02 11.94 6.04
N ARG A 265 37.68 11.97 4.87
CA ARG A 265 38.09 13.20 4.20
C ARG A 265 36.90 14.03 3.70
N ASN A 266 35.85 13.37 3.21
CA ASN A 266 34.72 14.04 2.54
C ASN A 266 33.58 14.44 3.51
N ARG A 267 33.36 13.64 4.56
CA ARG A 267 32.20 13.73 5.47
C ARG A 267 32.57 13.85 6.97
N GLY A 268 33.81 13.57 7.33
CA GLY A 268 34.33 13.73 8.70
C GLY A 268 34.27 12.45 9.55
N GLU A 269 34.76 12.57 10.78
CA GLU A 269 34.95 11.44 11.71
C GLU A 269 33.62 10.75 12.07
N ILE A 270 32.56 11.52 12.29
CA ILE A 270 31.24 11.00 12.68
C ILE A 270 30.67 10.09 11.58
N ALA A 271 30.81 10.49 10.30
CA ALA A 271 30.34 9.69 9.18
C ALA A 271 31.09 8.36 9.08
N ALA A 272 32.42 8.38 9.26
CA ALA A 272 33.25 7.18 9.26
C ALA A 272 32.94 6.25 10.46
N ALA A 273 32.64 6.81 11.63
CA ALA A 273 32.27 6.06 12.82
C ALA A 273 30.87 5.43 12.71
N LEU A 274 29.91 6.12 12.08
CA LEU A 274 28.55 5.59 11.88
C LEU A 274 28.42 4.64 10.68
N SER A 275 29.29 4.77 9.68
CA SER A 275 29.37 3.84 8.55
C SER A 275 29.81 2.43 8.96
N ASP A 276 30.78 2.37 9.89
CA ASP A 276 31.37 1.14 10.39
C ASP A 276 31.43 1.14 11.92
N ARG A 277 30.50 0.38 12.52
CA ARG A 277 30.41 0.12 13.96
C ARG A 277 30.81 -1.31 14.30
N SER A 278 31.54 -1.97 13.39
CA SER A 278 31.81 -3.39 13.50
C SER A 278 32.61 -3.73 14.75
N LEU A 279 32.25 -4.86 15.37
CA LEU A 279 32.86 -5.41 16.56
C LEU A 279 33.68 -6.64 16.17
N ILE A 280 34.81 -6.84 16.83
CA ILE A 280 35.59 -8.07 16.72
C ILE A 280 34.97 -9.09 17.67
N ILE A 281 34.33 -10.11 17.11
CA ILE A 281 33.75 -11.22 17.87
C ILE A 281 34.68 -12.44 17.71
N PRO A 282 35.33 -12.92 18.80
CA PRO A 282 36.19 -14.09 18.75
C PRO A 282 35.48 -15.29 18.12
N GLY A 283 36.09 -15.90 17.11
CA GLY A 283 35.53 -17.05 16.38
C GLY A 283 34.54 -16.70 15.27
N THR A 284 34.28 -15.41 14.99
CA THR A 284 33.43 -14.96 13.87
C THR A 284 34.21 -14.13 12.86
N ASN A 285 34.92 -13.10 13.34
CA ASN A 285 35.75 -12.24 12.53
C ASN A 285 37.07 -11.98 13.26
N GLU A 286 38.19 -12.21 12.55
CA GLU A 286 39.55 -11.98 13.07
C GLU A 286 40.08 -10.58 12.70
N GLY A 287 39.29 -9.79 11.97
CA GLY A 287 39.63 -8.44 11.51
C GLY A 287 38.40 -7.55 11.29
N GLN A 288 38.65 -6.34 10.81
CA GLN A 288 37.64 -5.33 10.53
C GLN A 288 36.72 -5.78 9.38
N LEU A 289 35.40 -5.65 9.53
CA LEU A 289 34.44 -6.09 8.51
C LEU A 289 34.33 -5.11 7.34
N SER A 290 34.73 -3.86 7.54
CA SER A 290 34.49 -2.73 6.64
C SER A 290 35.58 -2.53 5.60
N GLU A 291 36.14 -3.60 5.04
CA GLU A 291 37.02 -3.44 3.87
C GLU A 291 36.20 -2.91 2.69
N GLU A 292 36.78 -1.98 1.93
CA GLU A 292 36.10 -1.39 0.77
C GLU A 292 35.56 -2.48 -0.17
N GLY A 293 34.31 -2.33 -0.59
CA GLY A 293 33.65 -3.26 -1.50
C GLY A 293 33.10 -4.53 -0.84
N ARG A 294 33.35 -4.77 0.45
CA ARG A 294 32.65 -5.83 1.20
C ARG A 294 31.18 -5.50 1.35
N GLN A 295 30.33 -6.52 1.36
CA GLN A 295 28.88 -6.35 1.49
C GLN A 295 28.54 -5.66 2.83
N ARG A 296 27.83 -4.53 2.76
CA ARG A 296 27.28 -3.82 3.92
C ARG A 296 25.78 -4.04 4.05
N GLY A 297 25.06 -4.06 2.93
CA GLY A 297 23.63 -4.32 2.82
C GLY A 297 23.28 -5.22 1.64
N ASN A 298 22.01 -5.29 1.27
CA ASN A 298 21.55 -6.05 0.12
C ASN A 298 20.60 -5.24 -0.76
N ALA A 299 21.18 -4.55 -1.75
CA ALA A 299 20.49 -3.76 -2.78
C ALA A 299 19.31 -4.45 -3.50
N ASN A 300 19.25 -5.78 -3.49
CA ASN A 300 18.17 -6.56 -4.10
C ASN A 300 16.95 -6.73 -3.17
N ASN A 301 17.09 -6.49 -1.86
CA ASN A 301 16.07 -6.77 -0.86
C ASN A 301 15.45 -5.48 -0.31
N LYS A 302 14.54 -4.89 -1.09
CA LYS A 302 13.90 -3.62 -0.71
C LYS A 302 13.25 -3.67 0.67
N ASP A 303 13.52 -2.62 1.44
CA ASP A 303 12.98 -2.42 2.77
C ASP A 303 11.47 -2.44 2.85
N SER A 304 10.99 -2.92 3.99
CA SER A 304 9.58 -2.87 4.34
C SER A 304 9.39 -2.50 5.79
N TYR A 305 8.23 -1.95 6.09
CA TYR A 305 7.80 -1.74 7.47
C TYR A 305 6.32 -2.06 7.59
N TYR A 306 5.91 -2.46 8.79
CA TYR A 306 4.54 -2.86 9.08
C TYR A 306 4.01 -2.06 10.26
N PHE A 307 2.77 -1.62 10.15
CA PHE A 307 2.01 -1.10 11.27
C PHE A 307 0.97 -2.11 11.71
N LEU A 308 0.88 -2.32 13.02
CA LEU A 308 -0.24 -2.97 13.67
C LEU A 308 -0.98 -1.91 14.48
N GLY A 309 -2.26 -1.70 14.21
CA GLY A 309 -3.02 -0.62 14.82
C GLY A 309 -4.47 -0.95 15.12
N ILE A 310 -5.03 -0.20 16.07
CA ILE A 310 -6.46 -0.16 16.38
C ILE A 310 -6.94 1.26 16.06
N GLY A 311 -8.04 1.36 15.31
CA GLY A 311 -8.63 2.61 14.90
C GLY A 311 -10.09 2.72 15.27
N LEU A 312 -10.52 3.96 15.48
CA LEU A 312 -11.90 4.34 15.71
C LEU A 312 -12.36 5.18 14.52
N VAL A 313 -13.46 4.78 13.92
CA VAL A 313 -13.95 5.34 12.66
C VAL A 313 -15.42 5.73 12.80
N TYR A 314 -15.74 6.90 12.27
CA TYR A 314 -17.07 7.48 12.23
C TYR A 314 -17.63 7.44 10.80
N TYR A 315 -18.88 7.00 10.65
CA TYR A 315 -19.62 6.91 9.40
C TYR A 315 -20.58 8.09 9.23
N PHE A 316 -20.47 8.82 8.12
CA PHE A 316 -21.25 10.02 7.79
C PHE A 316 -22.46 9.72 6.87
N GLY A 317 -22.95 8.48 6.82
CA GLY A 317 -24.04 8.11 5.92
C GLY A 317 -25.42 8.28 6.56
N ASP A 318 -26.35 8.85 5.80
CA ASP A 318 -27.77 8.81 6.15
C ASP A 318 -28.35 7.42 5.87
N LEU A 319 -29.08 6.87 6.83
CA LEU A 319 -29.92 5.69 6.66
C LEU A 319 -30.97 6.00 5.57
N LYS A 320 -30.71 5.56 4.34
CA LYS A 320 -31.68 5.68 3.26
C LYS A 320 -32.83 4.73 3.57
N CYS A 321 -33.91 5.26 4.14
CA CYS A 321 -35.11 4.47 4.40
C CYS A 321 -35.58 3.79 3.11
N PRO A 322 -36.00 2.52 3.16
CA PRO A 322 -36.56 1.85 2.00
C PRO A 322 -37.75 2.68 1.48
N GLU A 323 -37.75 2.95 0.18
CA GLU A 323 -38.83 3.70 -0.47
C GLU A 323 -40.14 2.92 -0.30
N TYR A 324 -41.12 3.51 0.38
CA TYR A 324 -42.40 2.86 0.63
C TYR A 324 -43.11 2.61 -0.70
N GLN A 325 -43.09 1.37 -1.19
CA GLN A 325 -43.90 0.97 -2.34
C GLN A 325 -45.38 0.99 -1.95
N ASP A 326 -46.06 2.10 -2.25
CA ASP A 326 -47.51 2.21 -2.08
C ASP A 326 -48.22 1.17 -2.98
N ARG A 327 -48.70 0.09 -2.35
CA ARG A 327 -49.42 -1.00 -3.03
C ARG A 327 -50.79 -0.57 -3.60
N ARG A 328 -51.24 0.68 -3.41
CA ARG A 328 -52.58 1.13 -3.83
C ARG A 328 -52.73 1.44 -5.33
N ARG A 329 -51.66 1.46 -6.12
CA ARG A 329 -51.74 1.80 -7.57
C ARG A 329 -51.82 0.63 -8.56
N LYS A 330 -51.94 -0.63 -8.10
CA LYS A 330 -52.08 -1.82 -8.98
C LYS A 330 -53.52 -2.27 -9.25
N ARG A 331 -54.52 -1.43 -9.00
CA ARG A 331 -55.91 -1.65 -9.42
C ARG A 331 -56.46 -0.41 -10.11
N LYS A 332 -56.17 -0.25 -11.40
CA LYS A 332 -57.04 0.44 -12.37
C LYS A 332 -56.77 -0.11 -13.76
#